data_AF-W2EUT8-F1
#
_entry.id   AF-W2EUT8-F1
#
_cell.length_a   1.000
_cell.length_b   1.000
_cell.length_c   1.000
_cell.angle_alpha   90.00
_cell.angle_beta   90.00
_cell.angle_gamma   90.00
#
_symmetry.space_group_name_H-M   'P 1'
#
loop_
_entity.id
_entity.type
_entity.pdbx_description
1 polymer ?
#
loop_
_entity_poly.entity_id
_entity_poly.type
_entity_poly.pdbx_seq_one_letter_code
_entity_poly.pdbx_strand_id
1 'polypeptide(L)' 'MEMDESELRDELNEVDGQIARLRQEAAQMREEIGQSWDAPTDLAERSTLLTNVEQQEALIDDLEVRRRQILDRLGSA' A
#
# COMPACT_ATOMS: atom_id res chain seq x y z
N MET A 1 17.80 -7.70 21.13
CA MET A 1 17.10 -6.61 21.84
C MET A 1 15.67 -6.67 21.33
N GLU A 2 14.73 -6.89 22.24
CA GLU A 2 13.31 -6.77 21.93
C GLU A 2 13.03 -5.28 21.72
N MET A 3 12.29 -4.93 20.67
CA MET A 3 11.96 -3.53 20.40
C MET A 3 11.12 -2.99 21.55
N ASP A 4 11.44 -1.80 22.04
CA ASP A 4 10.63 -1.18 23.08
C ASP A 4 9.32 -0.60 22.52
N GLU A 5 8.39 -0.24 23.41
CA GLU A 5 7.09 0.28 23.02
C GLU A 5 7.19 1.57 22.15
N SER A 6 8.23 2.39 22.37
CA SER A 6 8.45 3.60 21.58
C SER A 6 8.88 3.25 20.16
N GLU A 7 9.82 2.32 20.01
CA GLU A 7 10.28 1.84 18.71
C GLU A 7 9.15 1.19 17.92
N LEU A 8 8.28 0.42 18.58
CA LEU A 8 7.10 -0.19 17.94
C LEU A 8 6.08 0.86 17.50
N ARG A 9 5.88 1.94 18.26
CA ARG A 9 4.99 3.05 17.87
C ARG A 9 5.55 3.84 16.69
N ASP A 10 6.86 4.06 16.64
CA ASP A 10 7.52 4.73 15.52
C ASP A 10 7.41 3.89 14.24
N GLU A 11 7.66 2.57 14.35
CA GLU A 11 7.47 1.63 13.23
C GLU A 11 6.01 1.60 12.76
N LEU A 12 5.04 1.61 13.68
CA LEU A 12 3.62 1.65 13.34
C LEU A 12 3.26 2.92 12.56
N ASN A 13 3.75 4.09 13.00
CA ASN A 13 3.53 5.36 12.32
C ASN A 13 4.13 5.36 10.92
N GLU A 14 5.32 4.77 10.75
CA GLU A 14 5.96 4.63 9.45
C GLU A 14 5.14 3.74 8.50
N VAL A 15 4.71 2.57 8.98
CA VAL A 15 3.88 1.63 8.21
C VAL A 15 2.54 2.28 7.83
N ASP A 16 1.88 2.97 8.76
CA ASP A 16 0.63 3.70 8.48
C ASP A 16 0.83 4.80 7.42
N GLY A 17 1.96 5.51 7.47
CA GLY A 17 2.33 6.50 6.47
C GLY A 17 2.56 5.89 5.08
N GLN A 18 3.24 4.74 5.00
CA GLN A 18 3.47 4.01 3.76
C GLN A 18 2.17 3.50 3.15
N ILE A 19 1.29 2.89 3.95
CA ILE A 19 -0.03 2.42 3.51
C ILE A 19 -0.86 3.59 2.95
N ALA A 20 -0.89 4.73 3.65
CA ALA A 20 -1.64 5.90 3.20
C ALA A 20 -1.14 6.42 1.84
N ARG A 21 0.17 6.49 1.65
CA ARG A 21 0.78 6.90 0.38
C ARG A 21 0.44 5.94 -0.76
N LEU A 22 0.65 4.64 -0.56
CA LEU A 22 0.38 3.64 -1.59
C LEU A 22 -1.09 3.59 -1.97
N ARG A 23 -2.01 3.76 -1.00
CA ARG A 23 -3.45 3.87 -1.30
C ARG A 23 -3.78 5.08 -2.15
N GLN A 24 -3.15 6.22 -1.88
CA GLN A 24 -3.33 7.42 -2.70
C GLN A 24 -2.81 7.21 -4.12
N GLU A 25 -1.62 6.63 -4.27
CA GLU A 25 -1.02 6.32 -5.58
C GLU A 25 -1.88 5.32 -6.38
N ALA A 26 -2.35 4.25 -5.74
CA ALA A 26 -3.23 3.27 -6.38
C ALA A 26 -4.59 3.86 -6.76
N ALA A 27 -5.12 4.81 -5.99
CA ALA A 27 -6.34 5.53 -6.34
C ALA A 27 -6.12 6.44 -7.55
N GLN A 28 -5.00 7.18 -7.57
CA GLN A 28 -4.63 8.04 -8.70
C GLN A 28 -4.45 7.23 -9.99
N MET A 29 -3.73 6.11 -9.94
CA MET A 29 -3.56 5.25 -11.13
C MET A 29 -4.89 4.68 -11.62
N ARG A 30 -5.81 4.30 -10.71
CA ARG A 30 -7.15 3.86 -11.10
C ARG A 30 -7.95 4.95 -11.80
N GLU A 31 -7.85 6.19 -11.32
CA GLU A 31 -8.47 7.34 -11.95
C GLU A 31 -7.88 7.59 -13.35
N GLU A 32 -6.56 7.54 -13.49
CA GLU A 32 -5.86 7.69 -14.77
C GLU A 32 -6.27 6.57 -15.77
N ILE A 33 -6.36 5.32 -15.32
CA ILE A 33 -6.85 4.19 -16.13
C ILE A 33 -8.30 4.43 -16.55
N GLY A 34 -9.16 4.89 -15.64
CA GLY A 34 -10.57 5.16 -15.92
C GLY A 34 -10.77 6.29 -16.93
N GLN A 35 -10.02 7.39 -16.80
CA GLN A 35 -10.04 8.51 -17.75
C GLN A 35 -9.45 8.12 -19.12
N SER A 36 -8.46 7.22 -19.13
CA SER A 36 -7.84 6.71 -20.36
C SER A 36 -8.64 5.59 -21.04
N TRP A 37 -9.74 5.11 -20.42
CA TRP A 37 -10.52 3.99 -20.95
C TRP A 37 -11.16 4.30 -22.31
N ASP A 38 -11.59 5.55 -22.50
CA ASP A 38 -12.12 6.09 -23.76
C ASP A 38 -11.04 6.60 -24.73
N ALA A 39 -9.77 6.65 -24.29
CA ALA A 39 -8.66 7.00 -25.17
C ALA A 39 -8.23 5.78 -26.01
N PRO A 40 -7.74 5.99 -27.25
CA PRO A 40 -7.15 4.92 -28.06
C PRO A 40 -5.76 4.52 -27.50
N THR A 41 -5.73 3.99 -26.28
CA THR A 41 -4.53 3.41 -25.64
C THR A 41 -4.36 1.95 -26.06
N ASP A 42 -3.10 1.54 -26.25
CA ASP A 42 -2.75 0.15 -26.60
C ASP A 42 -3.15 -0.80 -25.45
N LEU A 43 -3.67 -1.99 -25.78
CA LEU A 43 -3.99 -3.04 -24.81
C LEU A 43 -2.77 -3.43 -23.96
N ALA A 44 -1.56 -3.35 -24.51
CA ALA A 44 -0.32 -3.62 -23.78
C ALA A 44 -0.05 -2.59 -22.67
N GLU A 45 -0.32 -1.31 -22.96
CA GLU A 45 -0.18 -0.22 -21.99
C GLU A 45 -1.21 -0.37 -20.86
N ARG A 46 -2.46 -0.70 -21.21
CA ARG A 46 -3.53 -0.99 -20.24
C ARG A 46 -3.19 -2.18 -19.33
N SER A 47 -2.68 -3.27 -19.91
CA SER A 47 -2.27 -4.45 -19.13
C SER A 47 -1.13 -4.13 -18.16
N THR A 48 -0.20 -3.26 -18.56
CA THR A 48 0.91 -2.82 -17.70
C THR A 48 0.41 -1.99 -16.52
N LEU A 49 -0.51 -1.05 -16.78
CA LEU A 49 -1.13 -0.23 -15.73
C LEU A 49 -1.92 -1.08 -14.71
N LEU A 50 -2.69 -2.06 -15.19
CA LEU A 50 -3.41 -2.99 -14.31
C LEU A 50 -2.44 -3.82 -13.45
N THR A 51 -1.39 -4.36 -14.06
CA THR A 51 -0.36 -5.13 -13.34
C THR A 51 0.30 -4.28 -12.24
N ASN A 52 0.58 -3.01 -12.52
CA ASN A 52 1.17 -2.09 -11.54
C ASN A 52 0.22 -1.81 -10.37
N VAL A 53 -1.08 -1.64 -10.63
CA VAL A 53 -2.10 -1.49 -9.58
C VAL A 53 -2.16 -2.75 -8.70
N GLU A 54 -2.22 -3.94 -9.32
CA GLU A 54 -2.23 -5.22 -8.59
C GLU A 54 -0.99 -5.40 -7.71
N GLN A 55 0.20 -5.02 -8.20
CA GLN A 55 1.44 -5.06 -7.43
C GLN A 55 1.42 -4.09 -6.23
N GLN A 56 0.86 -2.89 -6.41
CA GLN A 56 0.73 -1.95 -5.30
C GLN A 56 -0.26 -2.44 -4.24
N GLU A 57 -1.37 -3.07 -4.65
CA GLU A 57 -2.33 -3.66 -3.72
C GLU A 57 -1.70 -4.81 -2.92
N ALA A 58 -0.91 -5.67 -3.58
CA ALA A 58 -0.18 -6.73 -2.88
C ALA A 58 0.82 -6.18 -1.85
N LEU A 59 1.47 -5.05 -2.13
CA LEU A 59 2.37 -4.39 -1.18
C LEU A 59 1.60 -3.78 0.00
N ILE A 60 0.43 -3.19 -0.25
CA ILE A 60 -0.46 -2.68 0.81
C ILE A 60 -0.86 -3.82 1.74
N ASP A 61 -1.24 -4.98 1.19
CA ASP A 61 -1.65 -6.14 1.99
C ASP A 61 -0.52 -6.63 2.92
N ASP A 62 0.72 -6.69 2.42
CA ASP A 62 1.89 -7.05 3.25
C ASP A 62 2.13 -6.04 4.38
N LEU A 63 2.04 -4.74 4.07
CA LEU A 63 2.16 -3.68 5.07
C LEU A 63 1.04 -3.75 6.11
N GLU A 64 -0.19 -4.10 5.72
CA GLU A 64 -1.29 -4.30 6.66
C GLU A 64 -1.08 -5.50 7.60
N VAL A 65 -0.47 -6.58 7.09
CA VAL A 65 -0.05 -7.72 7.92
C VAL A 65 0.99 -7.26 8.94
N ARG A 66 2.02 -6.52 8.50
CA ARG A 66 3.05 -5.99 9.40
C ARG A 66 2.45 -5.03 10.44
N ARG A 67 1.56 -4.14 10.03
CA ARG A 67 0.81 -3.24 10.92
C ARG A 67 0.09 -4.02 12.02
N ARG A 68 -0.60 -5.10 11.66
CA ARG A 68 -1.32 -5.95 12.61
C ARG A 68 -0.37 -6.62 13.60
N GLN A 69 0.77 -7.14 13.13
CA GLN A 69 1.77 -7.74 14.00
C GLN A 69 2.35 -6.74 15.01
N ILE A 70 2.58 -5.49 14.60
CA ILE A 70 3.06 -4.43 15.50
C ILE A 70 1.99 -4.09 16.55
N LEU A 71 0.72 -3.97 16.14
CA LEU A 71 -0.39 -3.74 17.06
C LEU A 71 -0.58 -4.87 18.07
N ASP A 72 -0.45 -6.12 17.63
CA ASP A 72 -0.54 -7.29 18.51
C ASP A 72 0.59 -7.28 19.56
N ARG A 73 1.81 -6.87 19.16
CA ARG A 73 2.94 -6.70 20.09
C ARG A 73 2.71 -5.56 21.08
N LEU A 74 2.22 -4.41 20.62
CA LEU A 74 1.88 -3.27 21.47
C LEU A 74 0.75 -3.55 22.46
N GLY A 75 -0.21 -4.40 22.09
CA GLY A 75 -1.30 -4.83 22.98
C GLY A 75 -0.92 -5.97 23.94
N SER A 76 0.22 -6.63 23.68
CA SER A 76 0.76 -7.71 24.53
C SER A 76 1.89 -7.25 25.45
N ALA A 77 2.42 -6.04 25.24
CA ALA A 77 3.40 -5.35 26.09
C ALA A 77 2.73 -4.65 27.29
#